data_AF-A0AA88EGR8-F1
#
_entry.id   AF-A0AA88EGR8-F1
#
_cell.length_a   1.000
_cell.length_b   1.000
_cell.length_c   1.000
_cell.angle_alpha   90.00
_cell.angle_beta   90.00
_cell.angle_gamma   90.00
#
_symmetry.space_group_name_H-M   'P 1'
#
loop_
_entity.id
_entity.type
_entity.pdbx_description
1 polymer ?
#
loop_
_entity_poly.entity_id
_entity_poly.type
_entity_poly.pdbx_seq_one_letter_code
_entity_poly.pdbx_strand_id
1 'polypeptide(L)'
;MNIIDSHCSNRYKNYRSSMHGYYKDMVKNGEDPRARPPSNMRSTEDWEWLCNNIFSNPQWLNRSNASVRNRGKLPHVHRGGSKSFIAHRTQERD
;
A
#
# COMPACT_ATOMS: atom_id res chain seq x y z
N MET A 1 3.20 16.07 13.96
CA MET A 1 2.58 15.92 12.63
C MET A 1 1.08 16.09 12.80
N ASN A 2 0.44 16.98 12.03
CA ASN A 2 -0.98 17.27 12.18
C ASN A 2 -1.82 16.01 11.90
N ILE A 3 -2.96 15.85 12.56
CA ILE A 3 -3.89 14.72 12.36
C ILE A 3 -4.29 14.63 10.87
N ILE A 4 -4.48 15.79 10.22
CA ILE A 4 -4.79 15.88 8.79
C ILE A 4 -3.64 15.28 7.96
N ASP A 5 -2.39 15.66 8.24
CA ASP A 5 -1.23 15.14 7.50
C ASP A 5 -1.10 13.62 7.64
N SER A 6 -1.32 13.11 8.86
CA SER A 6 -1.31 11.67 9.13
C SER A 6 -2.39 10.95 8.33
N HIS A 7 -3.61 11.50 8.30
CA HIS A 7 -4.72 10.89 7.58
C HIS A 7 -4.47 10.90 6.06
N CYS A 8 -4.04 12.03 5.50
CA CYS A 8 -3.69 12.18 4.10
C CYS A 8 -2.54 11.24 3.69
N SER A 9 -1.50 11.16 4.53
CA SER A 9 -0.36 10.26 4.31
C SER A 9 -0.79 8.80 4.24
N ASN A 10 -1.64 8.36 5.17
CA ASN A 10 -2.13 6.99 5.18
C ASN A 10 -3.04 6.68 3.99
N ARG A 11 -3.96 7.58 3.63
CA ARG A 11 -4.79 7.43 2.42
C ARG A 11 -3.92 7.28 1.17
N TYR A 12 -2.92 8.14 1.02
CA TYR A 12 -2.02 8.09 -0.13
C TYR A 12 -1.16 6.83 -0.16
N LYS A 13 -0.68 6.33 0.98
CA LYS A 13 0.04 5.04 1.07
C LYS A 13 -0.84 3.87 0.64
N ASN A 14 -2.08 3.82 1.13
CA ASN A 14 -3.02 2.75 0.78
C ASN A 14 -3.37 2.80 -0.70
N TYR A 15 -3.70 3.98 -1.22
CA TYR A 15 -3.97 4.20 -2.64
C TYR A 15 -2.81 3.71 -3.52
N ARG A 16 -1.58 4.16 -3.24
CA ARG A 16 -0.40 3.69 -3.99
C ARG A 16 -0.14 2.21 -3.87
N SER A 17 -0.41 1.61 -2.71
CA SER A 17 -0.26 0.16 -2.52
C SER A 17 -1.20 -0.61 -3.45
N SER A 18 -2.46 -0.17 -3.57
CA SER A 18 -3.42 -0.78 -4.50
C SER A 18 -2.99 -0.60 -5.96
N MET A 19 -2.55 0.61 -6.32
CA MET A 19 -2.05 0.92 -7.67
C MET A 19 -0.82 0.08 -8.05
N HIS A 20 0.10 -0.14 -7.11
CA HIS A 20 1.24 -1.01 -7.34
C HIS A 20 0.84 -2.50 -7.46
N GLY A 21 -0.21 -2.92 -6.76
CA GLY A 21 -0.80 -4.25 -6.96
C GLY A 21 -1.20 -4.45 -8.42
N TYR A 22 -2.00 -3.52 -8.95
CA TYR A 22 -2.42 -3.51 -10.35
C TYR A 22 -1.23 -3.49 -11.33
N TYR A 23 -0.24 -2.61 -11.08
CA TYR A 23 0.99 -2.54 -11.87
C TYR A 23 1.71 -3.91 -11.96
N LYS A 24 1.88 -4.59 -10.83
CA LYS A 24 2.55 -5.91 -10.80
C LYS A 24 1.76 -6.98 -11.54
N ASP A 25 0.43 -6.97 -11.43
CA ASP A 25 -0.42 -7.94 -12.10
C ASP A 25 -0.31 -7.79 -13.62
N MET A 26 -0.25 -6.55 -14.13
CA MET A 26 0.00 -6.28 -15.55
C MET A 26 1.37 -6.78 -16.01
N VAL A 27 2.43 -6.43 -15.26
CA VAL A 27 3.80 -6.88 -15.57
C VAL A 27 3.86 -8.42 -15.59
N LYS A 28 3.19 -9.08 -14.64
CA LYS A 28 3.12 -10.54 -14.55
C LYS A 28 2.41 -11.16 -15.76
N ASN A 29 1.40 -10.48 -16.30
CA ASN A 29 0.67 -10.93 -17.49
C ASN A 29 1.39 -10.60 -18.81
N GLY A 30 2.57 -9.97 -18.76
CA GLY A 30 3.31 -9.55 -19.96
C GLY A 30 2.70 -8.35 -20.68
N GLU A 31 1.81 -7.61 -20.00
CA GLU A 31 1.17 -6.42 -20.54
C GLU A 31 1.99 -5.17 -20.23
N ASP A 32 1.97 -4.16 -21.10
CA ASP A 32 2.56 -2.86 -20.81
C ASP A 32 1.68 -2.10 -19.79
N PRO A 33 2.18 -1.84 -18.56
CA PRO A 33 1.42 -1.12 -17.55
C PRO A 33 0.98 0.28 -17.99
N ARG A 34 1.72 0.93 -18.90
CA ARG A 34 1.39 2.27 -19.38
C ARG A 34 0.20 2.27 -20.34
N ALA A 35 -0.01 1.19 -21.08
CA ALA A 35 -1.07 1.09 -22.08
C ALA A 35 -2.46 0.91 -21.47
N ARG A 36 -2.57 0.53 -20.19
CA ARG A 36 -3.86 0.31 -19.52
C ARG A 36 -3.89 0.98 -18.14
N PRO A 37 -4.14 2.30 -18.07
CA PRO A 37 -4.35 2.96 -16.78
C PRO A 37 -5.56 2.37 -16.04
N PRO A 38 -5.53 2.27 -14.69
CA PRO A 38 -6.68 1.86 -13.90
C PRO A 38 -7.91 2.75 -14.14
N SER A 39 -9.11 2.18 -14.17
CA SER A 39 -10.35 2.94 -14.40
C SER A 39 -10.68 3.96 -13.31
N ASN A 40 -10.15 3.75 -12.10
CA ASN A 40 -10.28 4.67 -10.97
C ASN A 40 -9.18 5.74 -10.92
N MET A 41 -8.33 5.81 -11.94
CA MET A 41 -7.32 6.84 -12.06
C MET A 41 -7.99 8.15 -12.52
N ARG A 42 -7.69 9.26 -11.83
CA ARG A 42 -8.25 10.56 -12.19
C ARG A 42 -7.71 11.08 -13.52
N SER A 43 -6.45 10.80 -13.81
CA SER A 43 -5.72 11.26 -14.99
C SER A 43 -4.72 10.19 -15.42
N THR A 44 -4.50 10.06 -16.72
CA THR A 44 -3.50 9.14 -17.27
C THR A 44 -2.09 9.62 -16.93
N GLU A 45 -1.86 10.93 -16.89
CA GLU A 45 -0.59 11.53 -16.51
C GLU A 45 -0.17 11.14 -15.09
N ASP A 46 -1.11 11.10 -14.14
CA ASP A 46 -0.85 10.65 -12.77
C ASP A 46 -0.37 9.18 -12.74
N TRP A 47 -0.93 8.33 -13.63
CA TRP A 47 -0.57 6.91 -13.70
C TRP A 47 0.81 6.72 -14.30
N GLU A 48 1.10 7.43 -15.39
CA GLU A 48 2.42 7.46 -16.01
C GLU A 48 3.46 7.94 -15.01
N TRP A 49 3.15 8.99 -14.24
CA TRP A 49 4.04 9.51 -13.20
C TRP A 49 4.33 8.45 -12.13
N LEU A 50 3.32 7.72 -11.64
CA LEU A 50 3.52 6.63 -10.67
C LEU A 50 4.40 5.52 -11.24
N CYS A 51 4.14 5.09 -12.47
CA CYS A 51 4.92 4.06 -13.14
C CYS A 51 6.39 4.48 -13.27
N ASN A 52 6.64 5.73 -13.69
CA ASN A 52 7.97 6.23 -14.02
C ASN A 52 8.81 6.65 -12.82
N ASN A 53 8.17 7.14 -11.75
CA ASN A 53 8.89 7.75 -10.63
C ASN A 53 8.85 6.89 -9.35
N ILE A 54 7.85 6.02 -9.22
CA ILE A 54 7.64 5.23 -7.99
C ILE A 54 7.84 3.74 -8.25
N PHE A 55 7.10 3.15 -9.18
CA PHE A 55 7.09 1.69 -9.35
C PHE A 55 8.34 1.15 -10.04
N SER A 56 8.93 1.94 -10.95
CA SER A 56 10.24 1.66 -11.55
C SER A 56 11.42 1.99 -10.63
N ASN A 57 11.20 2.72 -9.53
CA ASN A 57 12.30 3.24 -8.71
C ASN A 57 12.94 2.14 -7.87
N PRO A 58 14.24 1.84 -8.05
CA PRO A 58 14.93 0.75 -7.34
C PRO A 58 14.93 0.92 -5.82
N GLN A 59 15.09 2.15 -5.32
CA GLN A 59 15.09 2.41 -3.88
C GLN A 59 13.73 2.08 -3.27
N TRP A 60 12.66 2.42 -3.99
CA TRP A 60 11.30 2.14 -3.54
C TRP A 60 11.00 0.63 -3.57
N LEU A 61 11.36 -0.05 -4.67
CA LEU A 61 11.24 -1.49 -4.81
C LEU A 61 11.99 -2.25 -3.71
N ASN A 62 13.22 -1.84 -3.40
CA ASN A 62 14.02 -2.46 -2.33
C ASN A 62 13.32 -2.40 -0.96
N ARG A 63 12.76 -1.24 -0.60
CA ARG A 63 11.99 -1.09 0.64
C ARG A 63 10.69 -1.90 0.62
N SER A 64 10.00 -1.92 -0.51
CA SER A 64 8.77 -2.68 -0.71
C SER A 64 9.01 -4.18 -0.49
N ASN A 65 10.02 -4.73 -1.17
CA ASN A 65 10.43 -6.13 -1.05
C ASN A 65 10.92 -6.48 0.36
N ALA A 66 11.68 -5.59 1.00
CA ALA A 66 12.08 -5.79 2.39
C ALA A 66 10.87 -5.83 3.34
N SER A 67 9.86 -4.97 3.14
CA SER A 67 8.63 -4.97 3.94
C SER A 67 7.85 -6.28 3.77
N VAL A 68 7.71 -6.77 2.53
CA VAL A 68 7.06 -8.06 2.24
C VAL A 68 7.81 -9.21 2.92
N ARG A 69 9.14 -9.25 2.78
CA ARG A 69 9.98 -10.27 3.43
C ARG A 69 9.86 -10.23 4.96
N ASN A 70 9.86 -9.04 5.55
CA ASN A 70 9.73 -8.89 7.01
C ASN A 70 8.35 -9.36 7.50
N ARG A 71 7.28 -9.06 6.75
CA ARG A 71 5.94 -9.57 7.06
C ARG A 71 5.86 -11.10 6.94
N GLY A 72 6.56 -11.70 5.98
CA GLY A 72 6.65 -13.15 5.82
C GLY A 72 7.39 -13.87 6.97
N LYS A 73 8.17 -13.15 7.79
CA LYS A 73 8.85 -13.71 8.97
C LYS A 73 7.99 -13.69 10.24
N LEU A 74 6.82 -13.05 10.21
CA LEU A 74 5.96 -12.98 11.39
C LEU A 74 5.33 -14.36 11.63
N PRO A 75 5.54 -14.98 12.81
CA PRO A 75 4.99 -16.30 13.11
C PRO A 75 3.46 -16.30 13.25
N HIS A 76 2.88 -15.15 13.55
CA HIS A 76 1.43 -14.96 13.65
C HIS A 76 1.02 -13.57 13.17
N VAL A 77 -0.16 -13.48 12.56
CA VAL A 77 -0.75 -12.20 12.15
C VAL A 77 -1.43 -11.57 13.37
N HIS A 78 -0.86 -10.49 13.91
CA HIS A 78 -1.48 -9.74 14.99
C HIS A 78 -2.77 -9.06 14.49
N ARG A 79 -3.94 -9.53 14.94
CA ARG A 79 -5.25 -8.92 14.65
C ARG A 79 -5.74 -7.93 15.71
N GLY A 80 -5.12 -7.94 16.91
CA GLY A 80 -5.59 -7.17 18.07
C GLY A 80 -5.29 -5.66 18.05
N GLY A 81 -4.56 -5.17 17.05
CA GLY A 81 -4.10 -3.78 17.02
C GLY A 81 -3.18 -3.44 18.20
N SER A 82 -3.08 -2.15 18.50
CA SER A 82 -2.29 -1.63 19.63
C SER A 82 -3.04 -1.64 20.97
N LYS A 83 -4.32 -2.04 20.97
CA LYS A 83 -5.12 -2.11 22.18
C LYS A 83 -4.69 -3.31 23.03
N SER A 84 -4.52 -3.09 24.32
CA SER A 84 -4.27 -4.16 25.27
C SER A 84 -5.50 -5.09 25.36
N PHE A 85 -5.27 -6.32 25.80
CA PHE A 85 -6.35 -7.29 26.01
C PHE A 85 -7.44 -6.76 26.97
N ILE A 86 -7.04 -5.99 27.98
CA ILE A 86 -7.95 -5.33 28.93
C ILE A 86 -8.83 -4.30 28.21
N ALA A 87 -8.24 -3.46 27.35
CA ALA A 87 -8.97 -2.43 26.62
C ALA A 87 -10.04 -2.99 25.68
N HIS A 88 -9.82 -4.18 25.12
CA HIS A 88 -10.85 -4.89 24.34
C HIS A 88 -12.00 -5.37 25.23
N ARG A 89 -11.69 -5.99 26.38
CA ARG A 89 -12.72 -6.49 27.31
C ARG A 89 -13.59 -5.41 27.93
N THR A 90 -13.07 -4.20 28.12
CA THR A 90 -13.86 -3.08 28.64
C THR A 90 -14.84 -2.53 27.61
N GLN A 91 -14.54 -2.68 26.32
CA GLN A 91 -15.35 -2.10 25.23
C GLN A 91 -16.51 -2.99 24.80
N GLU A 92 -16.45 -4.29 25.08
CA GLU A 92 -17.53 -5.26 24.83
C GLU A 92 -18.64 -5.22 25.91
N ARG A 93 -18.47 -4.41 26.96
CA ARG A 93 -19.40 -4.29 28.09
C ARG A 93 -20.27 -3.03 28.06
N ASP A 94 -20.15 -2.22 27.00
CA ASP A 94 -20.99 -1.06 26.68
C ASP A 94 -21.90 -1.38 25.49
#